data_AF-A0A1Q4YJN0-F1
#
_entry.id   AF-A0A1Q4YJN0-F1
#
_cell.length_a   1.000
_cell.length_b   1.000
_cell.length_c   1.000
_cell.angle_alpha   90.00
_cell.angle_beta   90.00
_cell.angle_gamma   90.00
#
_symmetry.space_group_name_H-M   'P 1'
#
loop_
_entity.id
_entity.type
_entity.pdbx_description
1 polymer ?
#
loop_
_entity_poly.entity_id
_entity_poly.type
_entity_poly.pdbx_seq_one_letter_code
_entity_poly.pdbx_strand_id
1 'polypeptide(L)'
;MRFAPLVIAATSVALVSPLAAQAQDRPQAQSPAQSHPHKPGHGTPAAPGVSVPGGRYEHPVSVKFKAERGVTVRYTLDGTTPTRDSRAFHSSRPLRIAKDTNVTAVAFRGNKAGVPVSYGYLIKTREKPLAKIVVMSDVHIGSHATADKKYESFFDTIGSIFPKPDAILSNGDMINDNGDGKGPDHKIVSEVFQANLARKGMTGTQLLISNGNHDASLDAIRAGYPKAWFPDSGGGYYESKVKGLPVLTVNTETYNSSTAQRTWLKERLTAITANPANAGKPVLVQGHRPTTGTTMDGQQAANPLLAEDLSAFPQAVLFSGHSHLNINDDRSIHQRDFTSVNDGSMSYIEVDHGYQMVTDEGLANRFESPTAQALFVEVYKNRTEIARVNMAADKHDIYTGGQWSANWQPPYASAGTLSGDTWTVRLKGSTSQEIKRNFRYTAAERNTVAPKFTTRKPLKEVRDAKGGTALRIAQAKDDQMVHHYNVDITDASTGASVVSSKVLSDFYFTPRPNTLDIPVPGAVKGNRYVARVVAVDAYGNASPAASLTFRK
;
A
#
# COMPACT_ATOMS: atom_id res chain seq x y z
N MET A 1 44.08 30.93 2.29
CA MET A 1 44.15 32.10 1.38
C MET A 1 42.75 32.68 1.24
N ARG A 2 42.67 34.03 1.19
CA ARG A 2 41.49 34.91 0.95
C ARG A 2 40.74 34.50 -0.35
N PHE A 3 39.46 34.81 -0.62
CA PHE A 3 38.70 36.08 -0.59
C PHE A 3 37.17 35.76 -0.60
N ALA A 4 36.35 36.37 0.26
CA ALA A 4 35.45 37.54 0.05
C ALA A 4 34.08 37.24 -0.62
N PRO A 5 32.94 37.72 -0.05
CA PRO A 5 31.58 37.55 -0.58
C PRO A 5 31.13 38.75 -1.43
N LEU A 6 30.19 38.55 -2.37
CA LEU A 6 29.53 39.65 -3.07
C LEU A 6 28.08 39.79 -2.59
N VAL A 7 27.84 40.93 -1.93
CA VAL A 7 26.53 41.51 -1.62
C VAL A 7 26.17 42.45 -2.76
N ILE A 8 24.93 42.39 -3.26
CA ILE A 8 24.32 43.53 -3.96
C ILE A 8 22.90 43.69 -3.42
N ALA A 9 22.65 44.85 -2.81
CA ALA A 9 21.33 45.35 -2.48
C ALA A 9 21.16 46.78 -3.02
N ALA A 10 19.89 47.14 -3.30
CA ALA A 10 19.27 48.48 -3.44
C ALA A 10 19.18 49.06 -4.87
N THR A 11 18.10 49.71 -5.34
CA THR A 11 16.85 50.21 -4.70
C THR A 11 15.82 50.66 -5.75
N SER A 12 14.54 50.45 -5.42
CA SER A 12 13.29 51.22 -5.66
C SER A 12 13.16 52.32 -6.72
N VAL A 13 12.05 52.28 -7.50
CA VAL A 13 11.12 53.42 -7.73
C VAL A 13 9.69 52.88 -7.88
N ALA A 14 8.73 53.60 -7.30
CA ALA A 14 7.31 53.26 -7.13
C ALA A 14 6.37 53.98 -8.13
N LEU A 15 5.07 53.63 -8.00
CA LEU A 15 3.84 54.31 -8.47
C LEU A 15 3.45 54.02 -9.94
N VAL A 16 2.21 53.74 -10.33
CA VAL A 16 0.90 54.30 -9.94
C VAL A 16 -0.21 53.28 -10.26
N SER A 17 -1.22 53.13 -9.39
CA SER A 17 -2.55 52.56 -9.72
C SER A 17 -3.48 53.64 -10.28
N PRO A 18 -4.50 53.28 -11.07
CA PRO A 18 -5.84 53.64 -10.60
C PRO A 18 -6.92 52.57 -10.79
N LEU A 19 -8.00 52.82 -10.04
CA LEU A 19 -9.20 52.03 -9.80
C LEU A 19 -10.19 51.91 -10.98
N ALA A 20 -10.93 50.80 -10.92
CA ALA A 20 -12.39 50.61 -11.05
C ALA A 20 -13.15 51.06 -12.32
N ALA A 21 -13.90 50.11 -12.89
CA ALA A 21 -15.29 50.30 -13.27
C ALA A 21 -16.06 48.97 -13.21
N GLN A 22 -17.18 48.97 -12.48
CA GLN A 22 -18.20 47.93 -12.48
C GLN A 22 -18.98 47.94 -13.79
N ALA A 23 -19.37 46.77 -14.29
CA ALA A 23 -20.57 46.61 -15.10
C ALA A 23 -21.25 45.29 -14.76
N GLN A 24 -22.46 45.40 -14.21
CA GLN A 24 -23.44 44.32 -14.13
C GLN A 24 -23.95 44.01 -15.53
N ASP A 25 -24.09 42.74 -15.89
CA ASP A 25 -25.06 42.36 -16.90
C ASP A 25 -25.71 41.00 -16.58
N ARG A 26 -27.04 40.99 -16.68
CA ARG A 26 -27.93 39.84 -16.42
C ARG A 26 -27.81 38.80 -17.55
N PRO A 27 -28.18 37.53 -17.30
CA PRO A 27 -28.09 36.47 -18.29
C PRO A 27 -29.22 36.56 -19.33
N GLN A 28 -28.87 36.64 -20.61
CA GLN A 28 -29.80 36.36 -21.70
C GLN A 28 -29.92 34.84 -21.90
N ALA A 29 -31.15 34.36 -21.80
CA ALA A 29 -31.55 33.02 -22.21
C ALA A 29 -31.42 32.88 -23.74
N GLN A 30 -30.77 31.82 -24.20
CA GLN A 30 -30.94 31.31 -25.57
C GLN A 30 -31.37 29.84 -25.51
N SER A 31 -32.52 29.59 -26.14
CA SER A 31 -33.16 28.28 -26.38
C SER A 31 -32.36 27.43 -27.40
N PRO A 32 -32.66 26.12 -27.53
CA PRO A 32 -31.68 25.10 -27.80
C PRO A 32 -31.32 24.99 -29.29
N ALA A 33 -30.02 24.98 -29.60
CA ALA A 33 -29.53 24.56 -30.89
C ALA A 33 -29.69 23.03 -31.04
N GLN A 34 -30.38 22.64 -32.11
CA GLN A 34 -30.63 21.26 -32.51
C GLN A 34 -29.31 20.48 -32.65
N SER A 35 -29.22 19.35 -31.95
CA SER A 35 -28.08 18.44 -32.03
C SER A 35 -28.15 17.58 -33.30
N HIS A 36 -27.26 17.84 -34.26
CA HIS A 36 -26.92 16.86 -35.30
C HIS A 36 -26.20 15.64 -34.69
N PRO A 37 -26.35 14.43 -35.27
CA PRO A 37 -25.80 13.21 -34.70
C PRO A 37 -24.27 13.23 -34.70
N HIS A 38 -23.69 13.18 -33.50
CA HIS A 38 -22.25 13.04 -33.30
C HIS A 38 -21.72 11.78 -34.01
N LYS A 39 -20.76 11.98 -34.93
CA LYS A 39 -19.85 10.93 -35.38
C LYS A 39 -19.20 10.26 -34.15
N PRO A 40 -19.04 8.92 -34.11
CA PRO A 40 -18.31 8.27 -33.02
C PRO A 40 -16.86 8.77 -32.99
N GLY A 41 -16.46 9.42 -31.89
CA GLY A 41 -15.11 9.95 -31.75
C GLY A 41 -14.05 8.85 -31.78
N HIS A 42 -12.99 9.06 -32.56
CA HIS A 42 -11.83 8.16 -32.69
C HIS A 42 -10.88 8.18 -31.47
N GLY A 43 -11.28 8.78 -30.35
CA GLY A 43 -10.44 8.98 -29.15
C GLY A 43 -10.27 7.75 -28.26
N THR A 44 -9.32 7.81 -27.34
CA THR A 44 -9.16 6.86 -26.22
C THR A 44 -10.41 6.91 -25.33
N PRO A 45 -11.04 5.77 -24.99
CA PRO A 45 -12.20 5.74 -24.09
C PRO A 45 -11.87 6.24 -22.67
N ALA A 46 -12.81 6.90 -22.01
CA ALA A 46 -12.73 7.15 -20.56
C ALA A 46 -12.78 5.84 -19.77
N ALA A 47 -12.21 5.87 -18.55
CA ALA A 47 -12.29 4.75 -17.62
C ALA A 47 -13.76 4.45 -17.26
N PRO A 48 -14.17 3.17 -17.21
CA PRO A 48 -15.54 2.81 -16.85
C PRO A 48 -15.80 3.07 -15.36
N GLY A 49 -16.90 3.73 -15.01
CA GLY A 49 -17.36 3.85 -13.63
C GLY A 49 -18.12 2.60 -13.16
N VAL A 50 -18.38 2.50 -11.86
CA VAL A 50 -19.17 1.42 -11.23
C VAL A 50 -20.47 1.93 -10.62
N SER A 51 -21.51 1.10 -10.64
CA SER A 51 -22.81 1.42 -10.01
C SER A 51 -22.79 1.33 -8.49
N VAL A 52 -21.84 0.57 -7.94
CA VAL A 52 -21.61 0.39 -6.50
C VAL A 52 -20.11 0.67 -6.30
N PRO A 53 -19.71 1.63 -5.45
CA PRO A 53 -18.30 1.93 -5.24
C PRO A 53 -17.56 0.76 -4.58
N GLY A 54 -16.23 0.73 -4.72
CA GLY A 54 -15.40 -0.14 -3.88
C GLY A 54 -15.57 0.20 -2.39
N GLY A 55 -15.33 -0.76 -1.51
CA GLY A 55 -15.50 -0.61 -0.07
C GLY A 55 -15.93 -1.89 0.65
N ARG A 56 -16.41 -1.74 1.88
CA ARG A 56 -16.85 -2.86 2.74
C ARG A 56 -18.36 -3.07 2.69
N TYR A 57 -18.78 -4.32 2.53
CA TYR A 57 -20.19 -4.74 2.49
C TYR A 57 -20.43 -5.96 3.37
N GLU A 58 -21.64 -6.09 3.95
CA GLU A 58 -22.05 -7.23 4.80
C GLU A 58 -22.91 -8.26 4.04
N HIS A 59 -22.89 -8.18 2.71
CA HIS A 59 -23.63 -9.03 1.79
C HIS A 59 -22.99 -8.96 0.39
N PRO A 60 -23.22 -9.98 -0.47
CA PRO A 60 -22.79 -9.93 -1.85
C PRO A 60 -23.37 -8.72 -2.61
N VAL A 61 -22.55 -8.03 -3.39
CA VAL A 61 -22.96 -6.86 -4.18
C VAL A 61 -23.08 -7.20 -5.67
N SER A 62 -23.97 -6.47 -6.36
CA SER A 62 -24.16 -6.61 -7.82
C SER A 62 -23.68 -5.35 -8.53
N VAL A 63 -22.54 -5.45 -9.22
CA VAL A 63 -21.84 -4.33 -9.86
C VAL A 63 -22.21 -4.25 -11.34
N LYS A 64 -22.57 -3.06 -11.81
CA LYS A 64 -22.68 -2.72 -13.24
C LYS A 64 -21.62 -1.67 -13.58
N PHE A 65 -21.09 -1.72 -14.80
CA PHE A 65 -20.21 -0.66 -15.30
C PHE A 65 -20.99 0.41 -16.07
N LYS A 66 -20.61 1.67 -15.86
CA LYS A 66 -21.04 2.83 -16.64
C LYS A 66 -19.91 3.25 -17.57
N ALA A 67 -20.16 3.25 -18.87
CA ALA A 67 -19.17 3.64 -19.87
C ALA A 67 -19.84 4.40 -21.03
N GLU A 68 -19.02 5.05 -21.85
CA GLU A 68 -19.46 5.75 -23.06
C GLU A 68 -20.16 4.82 -24.06
N ARG A 69 -20.99 5.36 -24.95
CA ARG A 69 -21.59 4.58 -26.04
C ARG A 69 -20.50 4.09 -27.01
N GLY A 70 -20.69 2.87 -27.54
CA GLY A 70 -19.81 2.30 -28.56
C GLY A 70 -18.47 1.74 -28.05
N VAL A 71 -18.37 1.48 -26.74
CA VAL A 71 -17.19 0.83 -26.13
C VAL A 71 -17.57 -0.52 -25.53
N THR A 72 -16.60 -1.43 -25.47
CA THR A 72 -16.72 -2.70 -24.77
C THR A 72 -15.96 -2.63 -23.47
N VAL A 73 -16.63 -2.72 -22.33
CA VAL A 73 -15.98 -2.84 -21.02
C VAL A 73 -15.52 -4.29 -20.83
N ARG A 74 -14.25 -4.48 -20.50
CA ARG A 74 -13.68 -5.78 -20.12
C ARG A 74 -13.12 -5.71 -18.71
N TYR A 75 -13.16 -6.83 -18.01
CA TYR A 75 -12.81 -6.86 -16.59
C TYR A 75 -12.08 -8.14 -16.18
N THR A 76 -11.41 -8.05 -15.03
CA THR A 76 -10.75 -9.13 -14.29
C THR A 76 -11.18 -9.07 -12.83
N LEU A 77 -11.02 -10.18 -12.11
CA LEU A 77 -11.42 -10.32 -10.69
C LEU A 77 -10.24 -10.68 -9.78
N ASP A 78 -9.02 -10.65 -10.32
CA ASP A 78 -7.76 -10.98 -9.64
C ASP A 78 -6.80 -9.77 -9.62
N GLY A 79 -7.33 -8.57 -9.87
CA GLY A 79 -6.55 -7.32 -9.92
C GLY A 79 -5.62 -7.18 -11.12
N THR A 80 -5.56 -8.14 -12.06
CA THR A 80 -4.74 -8.01 -13.29
C THR A 80 -5.36 -7.04 -14.28
N THR A 81 -4.55 -6.50 -15.20
CA THR A 81 -5.04 -5.55 -16.22
C THR A 81 -5.94 -6.28 -17.25
N PRO A 82 -7.19 -5.85 -17.50
CA PRO A 82 -8.01 -6.45 -18.55
C PRO A 82 -7.39 -6.28 -19.95
N THR A 83 -7.36 -7.33 -20.74
CA THR A 83 -6.97 -7.31 -22.16
C THR A 83 -8.21 -7.43 -23.05
N ARG A 84 -8.00 -7.38 -24.38
CA ARG A 84 -9.07 -7.66 -25.36
C ARG A 84 -9.58 -9.11 -25.31
N ASP A 85 -8.91 -10.00 -24.61
CA ASP A 85 -9.34 -11.40 -24.43
C ASP A 85 -10.01 -11.64 -23.07
N SER A 86 -9.90 -10.67 -22.15
CA SER A 86 -10.61 -10.71 -20.86
C SER A 86 -12.12 -10.68 -21.04
N ARG A 87 -12.86 -11.15 -20.03
CA ARG A 87 -14.33 -11.24 -20.08
C ARG A 87 -14.94 -9.88 -20.39
N ALA A 88 -15.82 -9.83 -21.38
CA ALA A 88 -16.62 -8.65 -21.69
C ALA A 88 -17.81 -8.55 -20.73
N PHE A 89 -18.09 -7.34 -20.25
CA PHE A 89 -19.26 -7.07 -19.43
C PHE A 89 -20.52 -6.97 -20.31
N HIS A 90 -21.62 -7.57 -19.84
CA HIS A 90 -22.94 -7.46 -20.46
C HIS A 90 -23.91 -6.76 -19.51
N SER A 91 -24.53 -5.66 -19.95
CA SER A 91 -25.39 -4.81 -19.11
C SER A 91 -26.60 -5.53 -18.48
N SER A 92 -27.07 -6.61 -19.11
CA SER A 92 -28.15 -7.46 -18.61
C SER A 92 -27.72 -8.44 -17.50
N ARG A 93 -26.41 -8.61 -17.27
CA ARG A 93 -25.85 -9.54 -16.27
C ARG A 93 -24.89 -8.80 -15.34
N PRO A 94 -25.38 -8.20 -14.24
CA PRO A 94 -24.54 -7.58 -13.22
C PRO A 94 -23.48 -8.57 -12.70
N LEU A 95 -22.29 -8.05 -12.40
CA LEU A 95 -21.21 -8.82 -11.81
C LEU A 95 -21.50 -9.01 -10.31
N ARG A 96 -21.78 -10.25 -9.90
CA ARG A 96 -22.00 -10.58 -8.50
C ARG A 96 -20.68 -10.81 -7.77
N ILE A 97 -20.37 -9.97 -6.79
CA ILE A 97 -19.19 -10.08 -5.93
C ILE A 97 -19.64 -10.60 -4.57
N ALA A 98 -19.19 -11.78 -4.18
CA ALA A 98 -19.67 -12.50 -3.00
C ALA A 98 -18.59 -12.82 -1.95
N LYS A 99 -17.35 -12.44 -2.25
CA LYS A 99 -16.18 -12.55 -1.37
C LYS A 99 -15.25 -11.39 -1.66
N ASP A 100 -14.22 -11.21 -0.83
CA ASP A 100 -13.18 -10.21 -1.04
C ASP A 100 -12.63 -10.32 -2.47
N THR A 101 -12.59 -9.21 -3.22
CA THR A 101 -12.26 -9.22 -4.66
C THR A 101 -11.77 -7.86 -5.13
N ASN A 102 -10.68 -7.84 -5.89
CA ASN A 102 -10.30 -6.70 -6.73
C ASN A 102 -10.95 -6.83 -8.11
N VAL A 103 -11.79 -5.87 -8.47
CA VAL A 103 -12.39 -5.76 -9.81
C VAL A 103 -11.64 -4.69 -10.58
N THR A 104 -10.91 -5.08 -11.63
CA THR A 104 -10.31 -4.13 -12.58
C THR A 104 -11.13 -4.10 -13.86
N ALA A 105 -11.39 -2.91 -14.38
CA ALA A 105 -12.12 -2.72 -15.63
C ALA A 105 -11.43 -1.73 -16.58
N VAL A 106 -11.54 -1.99 -17.88
CA VAL A 106 -11.04 -1.14 -18.97
C VAL A 106 -12.12 -1.04 -20.04
N ALA A 107 -12.35 0.15 -20.58
CA ALA A 107 -13.18 0.35 -21.76
C ALA A 107 -12.34 0.26 -23.04
N PHE A 108 -12.81 -0.48 -24.04
CA PHE A 108 -12.17 -0.64 -25.34
C PHE A 108 -13.02 -0.05 -26.46
N ARG A 109 -12.40 0.72 -27.36
CA ARG A 109 -12.97 1.19 -28.63
C ARG A 109 -12.13 0.63 -29.76
N GLY A 110 -12.62 -0.45 -30.38
CA GLY A 110 -11.84 -1.22 -31.35
C GLY A 110 -10.57 -1.80 -30.73
N ASN A 111 -9.41 -1.30 -31.16
CA ASN A 111 -8.09 -1.70 -30.63
C ASN A 111 -7.53 -0.73 -29.58
N LYS A 112 -8.19 0.41 -29.32
CA LYS A 112 -7.77 1.38 -28.32
C LYS A 112 -8.35 1.01 -26.96
N ALA A 113 -7.49 0.92 -25.94
CA ALA A 113 -7.86 0.76 -24.55
C ALA A 113 -7.90 2.12 -23.84
N GLY A 114 -8.88 2.34 -22.97
CA GLY A 114 -8.86 3.42 -21.99
C GLY A 114 -7.92 3.12 -20.82
N VAL A 115 -7.86 4.04 -19.86
CA VAL A 115 -7.13 3.83 -18.60
C VAL A 115 -7.86 2.77 -17.77
N PRO A 116 -7.17 1.72 -17.27
CA PRO A 116 -7.78 0.78 -16.34
C PRO A 116 -8.11 1.45 -15.02
N VAL A 117 -9.18 1.00 -14.37
CA VAL A 117 -9.54 1.39 -13.01
C VAL A 117 -9.85 0.15 -12.19
N SER A 118 -9.46 0.15 -10.92
CA SER A 118 -9.57 -0.98 -10.01
C SER A 118 -10.33 -0.60 -8.74
N TYR A 119 -11.16 -1.54 -8.27
CA TYR A 119 -11.99 -1.37 -7.08
C TYR A 119 -11.84 -2.57 -6.15
N GLY A 120 -11.49 -2.33 -4.90
CA GLY A 120 -11.51 -3.36 -3.85
C GLY A 120 -12.90 -3.49 -3.24
N TYR A 121 -13.38 -4.72 -3.11
CA TYR A 121 -14.60 -5.05 -2.39
C TYR A 121 -14.25 -5.99 -1.25
N LEU A 122 -14.52 -5.58 -0.01
CA LEU A 122 -14.45 -6.44 1.18
C LEU A 122 -15.87 -6.93 1.51
N ILE A 123 -16.11 -8.23 1.41
CA ILE A 123 -17.41 -8.85 1.67
C ILE A 123 -17.34 -9.59 3.01
N LYS A 124 -17.94 -8.99 4.03
CA LYS A 124 -17.98 -9.50 5.41
C LYS A 124 -19.32 -10.16 5.71
N THR A 125 -19.37 -10.91 6.80
CA THR A 125 -20.62 -11.41 7.35
C THR A 125 -21.39 -10.27 8.04
N ARG A 126 -22.61 -10.55 8.50
CA ARG A 126 -23.40 -9.61 9.31
C ARG A 126 -22.99 -9.57 10.78
N GLU A 127 -22.04 -10.41 11.19
CA GLU A 127 -21.49 -10.37 12.54
C GLU A 127 -20.91 -8.97 12.79
N LYS A 128 -21.21 -8.38 13.95
CA LYS A 128 -20.71 -7.06 14.29
C LYS A 128 -19.36 -7.20 15.00
N PRO A 129 -18.30 -6.51 14.54
CA PRO A 129 -17.05 -6.46 15.28
C PRO A 129 -17.23 -5.65 16.56
N LEU A 130 -16.42 -5.98 17.56
CA LEU A 130 -16.25 -5.24 18.81
C LEU A 130 -15.57 -3.87 18.57
N ALA A 131 -14.67 -3.80 17.58
CA ALA A 131 -14.03 -2.57 17.15
C ALA A 131 -13.61 -2.63 15.68
N LYS A 132 -13.63 -1.47 15.01
CA LYS A 132 -13.10 -1.22 13.66
C LYS A 132 -12.00 -0.18 13.73
N ILE A 133 -10.78 -0.58 13.37
CA ILE A 133 -9.57 0.20 13.58
C ILE A 133 -8.81 0.28 12.25
N VAL A 134 -8.41 1.49 11.85
CA VAL A 134 -7.42 1.66 10.79
C VAL A 134 -6.05 1.69 11.45
N VAL A 135 -5.08 0.95 10.92
CA VAL A 135 -3.69 1.01 11.35
C VAL A 135 -2.84 1.42 10.16
N MET A 136 -2.03 2.44 10.34
CA MET A 136 -1.20 3.04 9.29
C MET A 136 0.10 3.57 9.90
N SER A 137 1.10 3.83 9.07
CA SER A 137 2.40 4.34 9.49
C SER A 137 3.05 5.13 8.36
N ASP A 138 4.16 5.82 8.66
CA ASP A 138 5.05 6.38 7.64
C ASP A 138 4.28 7.36 6.74
N VAL A 139 3.61 8.30 7.41
CA VAL A 139 2.74 9.32 6.86
C VAL A 139 3.53 10.34 6.03
N HIS A 140 4.74 10.67 6.48
CA HIS A 140 5.72 11.50 5.75
C HIS A 140 5.06 12.72 5.08
N ILE A 141 4.44 13.58 5.89
CA ILE A 141 3.91 14.86 5.42
C ILE A 141 4.94 15.96 5.68
N GLY A 142 5.33 16.66 4.62
CA GLY A 142 6.19 17.85 4.71
C GLY A 142 5.53 19.17 4.31
N SER A 143 4.35 19.13 3.67
CA SER A 143 3.63 20.35 3.26
C SER A 143 2.17 20.08 2.88
N HIS A 144 1.31 21.10 2.96
CA HIS A 144 -0.05 21.06 2.42
C HIS A 144 -0.09 20.78 0.92
N ALA A 145 0.83 21.39 0.15
CA ALA A 145 0.84 21.28 -1.31
C ALA A 145 0.96 19.82 -1.80
N THR A 146 1.69 18.98 -1.08
CA THR A 146 1.86 17.55 -1.40
C THR A 146 0.85 16.66 -0.67
N ALA A 147 0.33 17.09 0.48
CA ALA A 147 -0.47 16.25 1.36
C ALA A 147 -1.99 16.38 1.16
N ASP A 148 -2.53 17.58 0.94
CA ASP A 148 -3.98 17.83 1.05
C ASP A 148 -4.80 16.89 0.16
N LYS A 149 -4.53 16.87 -1.14
CA LYS A 149 -5.25 16.01 -2.10
C LYS A 149 -4.98 14.53 -1.87
N LYS A 150 -3.73 14.15 -1.57
CA LYS A 150 -3.34 12.76 -1.29
C LYS A 150 -4.15 12.23 -0.10
N TYR A 151 -4.23 12.98 1.00
CA TYR A 151 -4.96 12.59 2.19
C TYR A 151 -6.48 12.77 2.06
N GLU A 152 -6.98 13.66 1.19
CA GLU A 152 -8.39 13.64 0.79
C GLU A 152 -8.79 12.29 0.20
N SER A 153 -8.00 11.79 -0.76
CA SER A 153 -8.21 10.48 -1.37
C SER A 153 -8.05 9.35 -0.35
N PHE A 154 -7.07 9.42 0.55
CA PHE A 154 -6.85 8.38 1.55
C PHE A 154 -7.99 8.30 2.57
N PHE A 155 -8.50 9.44 3.06
CA PHE A 155 -9.65 9.46 3.95
C PHE A 155 -10.97 9.11 3.24
N ASP A 156 -11.06 9.29 1.92
CA ASP A 156 -12.16 8.74 1.12
C ASP A 156 -12.11 7.21 1.07
N THR A 157 -10.92 6.62 0.88
CA THR A 157 -10.70 5.17 1.00
C THR A 157 -11.04 4.67 2.41
N ILE A 158 -10.57 5.36 3.46
CA ILE A 158 -10.93 5.01 4.84
C ILE A 158 -12.45 5.01 5.00
N GLY A 159 -13.12 6.08 4.56
CA GLY A 159 -14.56 6.24 4.67
C GLY A 159 -15.39 5.23 3.85
N SER A 160 -14.85 4.68 2.75
CA SER A 160 -15.55 3.67 1.96
C SER A 160 -15.53 2.28 2.61
N ILE A 161 -14.54 2.02 3.47
CA ILE A 161 -14.40 0.75 4.21
C ILE A 161 -14.98 0.89 5.61
N PHE A 162 -14.55 1.89 6.37
CA PHE A 162 -15.06 2.27 7.68
C PHE A 162 -15.56 3.72 7.64
N PRO A 163 -16.87 3.96 7.41
CA PRO A 163 -17.42 5.31 7.40
C PRO A 163 -17.23 6.08 8.71
N LYS A 164 -17.18 5.34 9.83
CA LYS A 164 -16.92 5.84 11.18
C LYS A 164 -16.04 4.82 11.90
N PRO A 165 -14.71 4.82 11.66
CA PRO A 165 -13.82 3.92 12.38
C PRO A 165 -13.83 4.29 13.86
N ASP A 166 -13.68 3.30 14.74
CA ASP A 166 -13.61 3.55 16.18
C ASP A 166 -12.27 4.19 16.55
N ALA A 167 -11.21 3.79 15.85
CA ALA A 167 -9.89 4.41 15.95
C ALA A 167 -9.11 4.38 14.65
N ILE A 168 -8.15 5.30 14.53
CA ILE A 168 -7.02 5.28 13.61
C ILE A 168 -5.77 5.24 14.48
N LEU A 169 -4.94 4.22 14.30
CA LEU A 169 -3.62 4.10 14.93
C LEU A 169 -2.58 4.50 13.88
N SER A 170 -1.81 5.54 14.15
CA SER A 170 -0.79 6.09 13.24
C SER A 170 0.60 5.90 13.84
N ASN A 171 1.39 5.01 13.28
CA ASN A 171 2.56 4.44 13.96
C ASN A 171 3.86 5.17 13.62
N GLY A 172 3.97 6.46 13.96
CA GLY A 172 5.20 7.22 13.78
C GLY A 172 5.52 7.59 12.34
N ASP A 173 6.59 8.38 12.20
CA ASP A 173 7.04 9.01 10.95
C ASP A 173 5.92 9.82 10.30
N MET A 174 5.37 10.71 11.13
CA MET A 174 4.27 11.59 10.77
C MET A 174 4.75 12.70 9.83
N ILE A 175 5.95 13.22 10.07
CA ILE A 175 6.60 14.25 9.26
C ILE A 175 7.72 13.63 8.42
N ASN A 176 8.11 14.32 7.33
CA ASN A 176 9.15 13.81 6.42
C ASN A 176 10.52 13.63 7.07
N ASP A 177 10.90 14.53 7.99
CA ASP A 177 12.21 14.54 8.61
C ASP A 177 12.21 15.45 9.84
N ASN A 178 13.14 15.23 10.77
CA ASN A 178 13.29 15.96 12.02
C ASN A 178 14.52 16.88 12.06
N GLY A 179 15.10 17.21 10.91
CA GLY A 179 16.15 18.21 10.79
C GLY A 179 15.79 19.57 11.42
N ASP A 180 16.80 20.45 11.56
CA ASP A 180 16.66 21.73 12.26
C ASP A 180 15.42 22.54 11.81
N GLY A 181 14.56 22.88 12.77
CA GLY A 181 13.36 23.69 12.53
C GLY A 181 12.15 22.92 11.96
N LYS A 182 12.18 21.60 11.89
CA LYS A 182 11.08 20.77 11.34
C LYS A 182 10.00 20.36 12.34
N GLY A 183 10.19 20.57 13.63
CA GLY A 183 9.15 20.33 14.65
C GLY A 183 7.75 20.92 14.34
N PRO A 184 7.63 22.14 13.77
CA PRO A 184 6.35 22.70 13.34
C PRO A 184 5.62 21.91 12.24
N ASP A 185 6.29 21.03 11.48
CA ASP A 185 5.65 20.24 10.42
C ASP A 185 4.60 19.28 11.02
N HIS A 186 4.71 18.91 12.30
CA HIS A 186 3.66 18.16 13.02
C HIS A 186 2.30 18.88 13.01
N LYS A 187 2.30 20.22 13.02
CA LYS A 187 1.08 21.02 12.94
C LYS A 187 0.42 20.92 11.56
N ILE A 188 1.21 20.80 10.49
CA ILE A 188 0.68 20.57 9.13
C ILE A 188 -0.04 19.22 9.11
N VAL A 189 0.58 18.17 9.66
CA VAL A 189 -0.05 16.84 9.77
C VAL A 189 -1.38 16.93 10.50
N SER A 190 -1.40 17.61 11.66
CA SER A 190 -2.61 17.72 12.46
C SER A 190 -3.72 18.49 11.75
N GLU A 191 -3.39 19.55 11.01
CA GLU A 191 -4.33 20.32 10.19
C GLU A 191 -4.92 19.46 9.05
N VAL A 192 -4.08 18.75 8.30
CA VAL A 192 -4.52 17.85 7.21
C VAL A 192 -5.47 16.77 7.75
N PHE A 193 -5.14 16.16 8.89
CA PHE A 193 -5.95 15.09 9.47
C PHE A 193 -7.25 15.63 10.06
N GLN A 194 -7.22 16.77 10.77
CA GLN A 194 -8.43 17.41 11.30
C GLN A 194 -9.39 17.81 10.18
N ALA A 195 -8.89 18.42 9.10
CA ALA A 195 -9.69 18.79 7.94
C ALA A 195 -10.42 17.57 7.36
N ASN A 196 -9.72 16.45 7.23
CA ASN A 196 -10.30 15.21 6.71
C ASN A 196 -11.26 14.52 7.68
N LEU A 197 -10.94 14.45 8.98
CA LEU A 197 -11.86 13.93 10.00
C LEU A 197 -13.17 14.72 10.02
N ALA A 198 -13.10 16.06 9.92
CA ALA A 198 -14.26 16.93 9.82
C ALA A 198 -15.03 16.69 8.50
N ARG A 199 -14.34 16.71 7.36
CA ARG A 199 -14.93 16.46 6.02
C ARG A 199 -15.67 15.13 5.93
N LYS A 200 -15.17 14.10 6.60
CA LYS A 200 -15.78 12.75 6.61
C LYS A 200 -16.79 12.54 7.75
N GLY A 201 -17.00 13.53 8.63
CA GLY A 201 -17.90 13.40 9.77
C GLY A 201 -17.44 12.34 10.80
N MET A 202 -16.13 12.13 10.91
CA MET A 202 -15.48 11.17 11.81
C MET A 202 -15.25 11.76 13.21
N THR A 203 -16.22 12.51 13.74
CA THR A 203 -16.09 13.26 15.01
C THR A 203 -15.97 12.38 16.25
N GLY A 204 -16.35 11.10 16.16
CA GLY A 204 -16.21 10.11 17.23
C GLY A 204 -15.04 9.13 17.06
N THR A 205 -14.23 9.30 16.02
CA THR A 205 -13.07 8.45 15.74
C THR A 205 -11.90 8.89 16.62
N GLN A 206 -11.35 7.96 17.40
CA GLN A 206 -10.08 8.21 18.09
C GLN A 206 -8.93 8.20 17.08
N LEU A 207 -7.96 9.07 17.25
CA LEU A 207 -6.70 8.99 16.51
C LEU A 207 -5.61 8.86 17.56
N LEU A 208 -4.72 7.87 17.45
CA LEU A 208 -3.65 7.61 18.41
C LEU A 208 -2.32 7.50 17.67
N ILE A 209 -1.33 8.30 18.11
CA ILE A 209 -0.03 8.42 17.43
C ILE A 209 1.07 7.78 18.28
N SER A 210 2.01 7.06 17.65
CA SER A 210 3.28 6.70 18.28
C SER A 210 4.43 7.55 17.72
N ASN A 211 5.53 7.65 18.47
CA ASN A 211 6.74 8.34 18.01
C ASN A 211 7.54 7.45 17.04
N GLY A 212 7.97 8.02 15.91
CA GLY A 212 8.92 7.42 14.97
C GLY A 212 10.27 8.14 14.94
N ASN A 213 11.15 7.74 14.01
CA ASN A 213 12.50 8.29 13.92
C ASN A 213 12.64 9.51 13.04
N HIS A 214 11.69 9.76 12.13
CA HIS A 214 11.57 11.01 11.39
C HIS A 214 10.75 12.05 12.16
N ASP A 215 10.04 11.65 13.22
CA ASP A 215 9.36 12.60 14.09
C ASP A 215 10.36 13.43 14.91
N ALA A 216 9.97 14.66 15.21
CA ALA A 216 10.78 15.56 16.02
C ALA A 216 10.74 15.15 17.50
N SER A 217 11.30 15.99 18.39
CA SER A 217 11.28 15.71 19.83
C SER A 217 9.87 15.47 20.36
N LEU A 218 9.74 14.70 21.44
CA LEU A 218 8.45 14.46 22.09
C LEU A 218 7.71 15.76 22.46
N ASP A 219 8.45 16.83 22.77
CA ASP A 219 7.87 18.15 23.03
C ASP A 219 7.28 18.79 21.76
N ALA A 220 7.94 18.64 20.61
CA ALA A 220 7.41 19.09 19.32
C ALA A 220 6.17 18.29 18.92
N ILE A 221 6.14 16.97 19.14
CA ILE A 221 4.95 16.13 18.93
C ILE A 221 3.80 16.61 19.80
N ARG A 222 4.02 16.78 21.12
CA ARG A 222 2.99 17.30 22.05
C ARG A 222 2.49 18.69 21.68
N ALA A 223 3.37 19.55 21.12
CA ALA A 223 3.00 20.88 20.66
C ALA A 223 2.22 20.85 19.33
N GLY A 224 2.50 19.88 18.46
CA GLY A 224 1.91 19.79 17.12
C GLY A 224 0.55 19.09 17.07
N TYR A 225 0.23 18.23 18.04
CA TYR A 225 -1.00 17.42 18.04
C TYR A 225 -1.93 17.69 19.22
N PRO A 226 -3.26 17.47 19.06
CA PRO A 226 -4.17 17.43 20.19
C PRO A 226 -3.72 16.42 21.25
N LYS A 227 -3.84 16.79 22.54
CA LYS A 227 -3.51 15.89 23.67
C LYS A 227 -4.25 14.54 23.60
N ALA A 228 -5.44 14.50 23.02
CA ALA A 228 -6.19 13.26 22.84
C ALA A 228 -5.53 12.31 21.83
N TRP A 229 -4.70 12.81 20.90
CA TRP A 229 -4.01 12.00 19.90
C TRP A 229 -2.68 11.44 20.39
N PHE A 230 -2.03 12.19 21.27
CA PHE A 230 -0.79 11.80 21.91
C PHE A 230 -0.87 12.10 23.41
N PRO A 231 -1.59 11.28 24.20
CA PRO A 231 -1.83 11.52 25.62
C PRO A 231 -0.62 11.17 26.51
N ASP A 232 0.55 11.02 25.90
CA ASP A 232 1.81 10.82 26.61
C ASP A 232 2.10 11.98 27.59
N SER A 233 2.66 11.63 28.74
CA SER A 233 3.05 12.56 29.79
C SER A 233 4.53 12.47 30.14
N GLY A 234 5.35 11.79 29.34
CA GLY A 234 6.78 11.63 29.62
C GLY A 234 7.57 10.96 28.51
N GLY A 235 7.66 9.62 28.54
CA GLY A 235 8.60 8.86 27.71
C GLY A 235 8.14 8.55 26.29
N GLY A 236 6.99 9.06 25.84
CA GLY A 236 6.41 8.77 24.54
C GLY A 236 5.60 7.47 24.48
N TYR A 237 5.18 6.95 25.65
CA TYR A 237 4.43 5.70 25.77
C TYR A 237 3.23 5.89 26.72
N TYR A 238 2.13 5.21 26.42
CA TYR A 238 0.86 5.39 27.13
C TYR A 238 -0.12 4.23 26.90
N GLU A 239 -1.11 4.10 27.77
CA GLU A 239 -2.24 3.19 27.59
C GLU A 239 -3.49 3.95 27.14
N SER A 240 -4.24 3.35 26.22
CA SER A 240 -5.56 3.82 25.78
C SER A 240 -6.53 2.65 25.64
N LYS A 241 -7.78 2.95 25.26
CA LYS A 241 -8.82 1.94 24.99
C LYS A 241 -9.66 2.34 23.80
N VAL A 242 -9.83 1.40 22.86
CA VAL A 242 -10.74 1.54 21.71
C VAL A 242 -11.92 0.59 21.92
N LYS A 243 -13.11 1.16 22.19
CA LYS A 243 -14.32 0.37 22.53
C LYS A 243 -14.08 -0.66 23.65
N GLY A 244 -13.23 -0.32 24.61
CA GLY A 244 -12.85 -1.19 25.73
C GLY A 244 -11.75 -2.20 25.42
N LEU A 245 -11.29 -2.33 24.17
CA LEU A 245 -10.08 -3.09 23.85
C LEU A 245 -8.85 -2.32 24.33
N PRO A 246 -7.92 -2.96 25.06
CA PRO A 246 -6.69 -2.32 25.50
C PRO A 246 -5.76 -2.04 24.33
N VAL A 247 -5.21 -0.81 24.31
CA VAL A 247 -4.17 -0.38 23.38
C VAL A 247 -2.99 0.15 24.19
N LEU A 248 -1.80 -0.40 23.96
CA LEU A 248 -0.56 0.03 24.60
C LEU A 248 0.36 0.63 23.53
N THR A 249 0.56 1.94 23.58
CA THR A 249 1.50 2.63 22.70
C THR A 249 2.87 2.66 23.35
N VAL A 250 3.88 2.17 22.66
CA VAL A 250 5.29 2.14 23.09
C VAL A 250 6.14 3.09 22.26
N ASN A 251 7.10 3.74 22.90
CA ASN A 251 8.16 4.49 22.22
C ASN A 251 9.29 3.54 21.85
N THR A 252 9.30 3.10 20.60
CA THR A 252 10.28 2.16 20.05
C THR A 252 11.66 2.77 19.82
N GLU A 253 11.80 4.10 19.84
CA GLU A 253 13.11 4.77 19.70
C GLU A 253 13.95 4.64 20.97
N THR A 254 13.31 4.48 22.12
CA THR A 254 13.97 4.41 23.44
C THR A 254 13.68 3.12 24.20
N TYR A 255 12.95 2.17 23.60
CA TYR A 255 12.44 1.00 24.31
C TYR A 255 13.54 0.17 24.98
N ASN A 256 14.60 -0.15 24.23
CA ASN A 256 15.70 -0.98 24.76
C ASN A 256 16.46 -0.32 25.92
N SER A 257 16.56 1.01 25.96
CA SER A 257 17.31 1.74 26.99
C SER A 257 16.43 2.19 28.16
N SER A 258 15.10 2.15 28.02
CA SER A 258 14.16 2.62 29.04
C SER A 258 13.63 1.51 29.94
N THR A 259 14.34 1.24 31.04
CA THR A 259 13.88 0.29 32.07
C THR A 259 12.48 0.61 32.59
N ALA A 260 12.14 1.89 32.76
CA ALA A 260 10.83 2.32 33.23
C ALA A 260 9.71 1.92 32.27
N GLN A 261 9.89 2.15 30.96
CA GLN A 261 8.93 1.75 29.94
C GLN A 261 8.76 0.23 29.88
N ARG A 262 9.87 -0.52 29.93
CA ARG A 262 9.84 -1.99 29.90
C ARG A 262 9.08 -2.58 31.09
N THR A 263 9.36 -2.07 32.29
CA THR A 263 8.64 -2.47 33.52
C THR A 263 7.16 -2.15 33.39
N TRP A 264 6.83 -0.92 32.97
CA TRP A 264 5.44 -0.51 32.74
C TRP A 264 4.73 -1.45 31.75
N LEU A 265 5.31 -1.74 30.59
CA LEU A 265 4.67 -2.58 29.58
C LEU A 265 4.35 -3.97 30.14
N LYS A 266 5.30 -4.61 30.82
CA LYS A 266 5.13 -5.94 31.42
C LYS A 266 4.06 -5.95 32.52
N GLU A 267 4.04 -4.94 33.38
CA GLU A 267 3.03 -4.82 34.43
C GLU A 267 1.63 -4.64 33.83
N ARG A 268 1.49 -3.79 32.80
CA ARG A 268 0.20 -3.58 32.11
C ARG A 268 -0.26 -4.84 31.39
N LEU A 269 0.61 -5.49 30.63
CA LEU A 269 0.28 -6.75 29.95
C LEU A 269 -0.13 -7.84 30.94
N THR A 270 0.58 -7.98 32.06
CA THR A 270 0.22 -8.93 33.13
C THR A 270 -1.17 -8.63 33.70
N ALA A 271 -1.43 -7.37 34.06
CA ALA A 271 -2.73 -6.96 34.62
C ALA A 271 -3.88 -7.15 33.62
N ILE A 272 -3.66 -6.80 32.34
CA ILE A 272 -4.67 -6.91 31.28
C ILE A 272 -4.99 -8.37 30.97
N THR A 273 -3.97 -9.21 30.82
CA THR A 273 -4.12 -10.62 30.42
C THR A 273 -4.62 -11.51 31.55
N ALA A 274 -4.38 -11.15 32.82
CA ALA A 274 -4.94 -11.82 33.98
C ALA A 274 -6.46 -11.57 34.16
N ASN A 275 -7.00 -10.50 33.56
CA ASN A 275 -8.42 -10.18 33.68
C ASN A 275 -9.27 -11.11 32.78
N PRO A 276 -10.18 -11.93 33.35
CA PRO A 276 -11.02 -12.85 32.58
C PRO A 276 -11.89 -12.16 31.50
N ALA A 277 -12.23 -10.87 31.69
CA ALA A 277 -12.98 -10.10 30.69
C ALA A 277 -12.20 -9.90 29.37
N ASN A 278 -10.88 -10.09 29.39
CA ASN A 278 -9.99 -10.00 28.24
C ASN A 278 -9.56 -11.37 27.71
N ALA A 279 -10.04 -12.48 28.28
CA ALA A 279 -9.72 -13.82 27.80
C ALA A 279 -10.10 -13.98 26.32
N GLY A 280 -9.14 -14.45 25.51
CA GLY A 280 -9.31 -14.64 24.06
C GLY A 280 -9.39 -13.35 23.22
N LYS A 281 -9.27 -12.16 23.84
CA LYS A 281 -9.23 -10.87 23.12
C LYS A 281 -7.77 -10.43 22.92
N PRO A 282 -7.47 -9.71 21.82
CA PRO A 282 -6.14 -9.17 21.62
C PRO A 282 -5.87 -8.01 22.58
N VAL A 283 -4.60 -7.86 22.96
CA VAL A 283 -4.04 -6.61 23.48
C VAL A 283 -3.31 -5.96 22.33
N LEU A 284 -3.79 -4.82 21.85
CA LEU A 284 -3.15 -4.14 20.73
C LEU A 284 -1.92 -3.40 21.27
N VAL A 285 -0.78 -3.60 20.64
CA VAL A 285 0.46 -2.88 20.94
C VAL A 285 0.82 -2.07 19.71
N GLN A 286 1.02 -0.77 19.89
CA GLN A 286 1.33 0.18 18.84
C GLN A 286 2.75 0.71 19.04
N GLY A 287 3.60 0.63 18.01
CA GLY A 287 4.94 1.21 18.03
C GLY A 287 5.43 1.47 16.62
N HIS A 288 6.50 2.25 16.46
CA HIS A 288 7.01 2.57 15.13
C HIS A 288 7.95 1.47 14.60
N ARG A 289 9.07 1.19 15.29
CA ARG A 289 10.05 0.21 14.83
C ARG A 289 9.64 -1.24 15.11
N PRO A 290 9.78 -2.15 14.13
CA PRO A 290 9.46 -3.57 14.29
C PRO A 290 10.46 -4.27 15.22
N THR A 291 10.10 -5.49 15.65
CA THR A 291 10.90 -6.31 16.56
C THR A 291 11.64 -7.46 15.88
N THR A 292 12.80 -7.84 16.40
CA THR A 292 13.67 -8.88 15.80
C THR A 292 13.02 -10.26 15.67
N GLY A 293 13.32 -10.95 14.56
CA GLY A 293 12.89 -12.32 14.31
C GLY A 293 11.38 -12.49 14.18
N THR A 294 10.69 -11.49 13.62
CA THR A 294 9.23 -11.52 13.40
C THR A 294 8.84 -11.31 11.94
N THR A 295 8.25 -10.17 11.58
CA THR A 295 7.82 -9.85 10.21
C THR A 295 9.00 -9.74 9.25
N MET A 296 8.77 -10.06 7.98
CA MET A 296 9.75 -9.96 6.89
C MET A 296 11.11 -10.60 7.21
N ASP A 297 11.08 -11.75 7.90
CA ASP A 297 12.29 -12.48 8.35
C ASP A 297 13.25 -11.65 9.22
N GLY A 298 12.74 -10.60 9.88
CA GLY A 298 13.53 -9.69 10.71
C GLY A 298 14.20 -8.54 9.93
N GLN A 299 13.82 -8.30 8.68
CA GLN A 299 14.30 -7.14 7.92
C GLN A 299 13.90 -5.82 8.59
N GLN A 300 14.83 -4.86 8.63
CA GLN A 300 14.69 -3.56 9.33
C GLN A 300 14.29 -3.68 10.82
N ALA A 301 14.45 -4.85 11.43
CA ALA A 301 14.01 -5.07 12.79
C ALA A 301 14.94 -4.42 13.81
N ALA A 302 14.33 -3.84 14.84
CA ALA A 302 14.99 -3.27 16.01
C ALA A 302 14.46 -3.95 17.29
N ASN A 303 14.74 -3.35 18.44
CA ASN A 303 14.05 -3.66 19.70
C ASN A 303 13.98 -5.15 20.12
N PRO A 304 15.12 -5.87 20.24
CA PRO A 304 15.13 -7.24 20.77
C PRO A 304 14.52 -7.35 22.18
N LEU A 305 14.64 -6.34 23.03
CA LEU A 305 14.06 -6.36 24.37
C LEU A 305 12.53 -6.22 24.36
N LEU A 306 11.96 -5.58 23.33
CA LEU A 306 10.51 -5.56 23.13
C LEU A 306 10.02 -6.95 22.71
N ALA A 307 10.71 -7.62 21.79
CA ALA A 307 10.40 -9.01 21.45
C ALA A 307 10.47 -9.93 22.69
N GLU A 308 11.51 -9.77 23.52
CA GLU A 308 11.67 -10.51 24.77
C GLU A 308 10.49 -10.26 25.73
N ASP A 309 10.19 -8.99 26.02
CA ASP A 309 9.15 -8.63 26.98
C ASP A 309 7.73 -9.04 26.50
N LEU A 310 7.47 -9.00 25.18
CA LEU A 310 6.20 -9.45 24.60
C LEU A 310 6.06 -10.99 24.54
N SER A 311 7.17 -11.74 24.59
CA SER A 311 7.16 -13.20 24.37
C SER A 311 6.32 -14.00 25.37
N ALA A 312 6.06 -13.43 26.56
CA ALA A 312 5.23 -14.04 27.58
C ALA A 312 3.71 -13.88 27.32
N PHE A 313 3.32 -13.01 26.38
CA PHE A 313 1.94 -12.56 26.21
C PHE A 313 1.43 -12.85 24.79
N PRO A 314 0.98 -14.09 24.50
CA PRO A 314 0.52 -14.44 23.16
C PRO A 314 -0.76 -13.71 22.71
N GLN A 315 -1.46 -13.05 23.62
CA GLN A 315 -2.57 -12.14 23.30
C GLN A 315 -2.10 -10.81 22.69
N ALA A 316 -0.82 -10.46 22.79
CA ALA A 316 -0.28 -9.23 22.21
C ALA A 316 -0.29 -9.31 20.67
N VAL A 317 -0.76 -8.23 20.05
CA VAL A 317 -0.69 -7.98 18.62
C VAL A 317 0.05 -6.67 18.41
N LEU A 318 1.33 -6.75 18.07
CA LEU A 318 2.18 -5.62 17.75
C LEU A 318 1.95 -5.18 16.31
N PHE A 319 1.59 -3.91 16.13
CA PHE A 319 1.59 -3.22 14.86
C PHE A 319 2.79 -2.28 14.80
N SER A 320 3.52 -2.31 13.69
CA SER A 320 4.73 -1.49 13.49
C SER A 320 4.94 -1.12 12.02
N GLY A 321 5.45 0.08 11.79
CA GLY A 321 5.89 0.56 10.47
C GLY A 321 7.40 0.59 10.36
N HIS A 322 8.00 1.76 10.09
CA HIS A 322 9.44 2.04 9.95
C HIS A 322 10.12 1.39 8.76
N SER A 323 9.81 0.13 8.51
CA SER A 323 10.44 -0.68 7.48
C SER A 323 10.06 -0.25 6.07
N HIS A 324 8.95 0.49 5.92
CA HIS A 324 8.24 0.74 4.67
C HIS A 324 7.89 -0.53 3.89
N LEU A 325 8.15 -1.74 4.42
CA LEU A 325 7.97 -2.97 3.67
C LEU A 325 6.50 -3.14 3.30
N ASN A 326 6.25 -3.66 2.12
CA ASN A 326 4.90 -3.85 1.61
C ASN A 326 4.08 -4.84 2.45
N ILE A 327 2.76 -4.66 2.46
CA ILE A 327 1.81 -5.60 3.06
C ILE A 327 1.18 -6.53 2.02
N ASN A 328 1.71 -6.61 0.79
CA ASN A 328 1.29 -7.66 -0.14
C ASN A 328 1.89 -9.02 0.28
N ASP A 329 3.13 -9.01 0.74
CA ASP A 329 3.86 -10.20 1.18
C ASP A 329 3.27 -10.78 2.48
N ASP A 330 2.98 -12.08 2.50
CA ASP A 330 2.44 -12.75 3.68
C ASP A 330 3.50 -12.92 4.80
N ARG A 331 4.79 -12.64 4.53
CA ARG A 331 5.82 -12.44 5.56
C ARG A 331 5.59 -11.19 6.41
N SER A 332 4.72 -10.26 5.99
CA SER A 332 4.36 -9.06 6.76
C SER A 332 3.48 -9.31 7.98
N ILE A 333 3.09 -10.57 8.23
CA ILE A 333 2.56 -11.02 9.52
C ILE A 333 3.37 -12.20 10.04
N HIS A 334 3.64 -12.22 11.34
CA HIS A 334 4.35 -13.33 11.97
C HIS A 334 3.79 -13.66 13.35
N GLN A 335 3.72 -14.95 13.65
CA GLN A 335 3.35 -15.49 14.94
C GLN A 335 4.41 -16.49 15.42
N ARG A 336 5.14 -16.11 16.46
CA ARG A 336 6.06 -16.98 17.20
C ARG A 336 5.60 -17.11 18.65
N ASP A 337 5.77 -16.02 19.40
CA ASP A 337 5.37 -15.92 20.80
C ASP A 337 4.17 -14.99 21.01
N PHE A 338 4.05 -13.99 20.16
CA PHE A 338 2.96 -13.04 20.02
C PHE A 338 2.73 -12.81 18.52
N THR A 339 1.74 -12.00 18.16
CA THR A 339 1.50 -11.64 16.75
C THR A 339 2.20 -10.31 16.44
N SER A 340 3.05 -10.29 15.41
CA SER A 340 3.67 -9.08 14.88
C SER A 340 3.13 -8.82 13.48
N VAL A 341 2.77 -7.58 13.18
CA VAL A 341 2.17 -7.16 11.92
C VAL A 341 2.86 -5.89 11.43
N ASN A 342 3.33 -5.92 10.19
CA ASN A 342 3.87 -4.76 9.51
C ASN A 342 2.73 -3.94 8.90
N ASP A 343 2.78 -2.62 9.07
CA ASP A 343 1.67 -1.72 8.74
C ASP A 343 1.63 -1.33 7.25
N GLY A 344 2.75 -1.50 6.55
CA GLY A 344 2.99 -0.87 5.25
C GLY A 344 3.49 0.56 5.44
N SER A 345 3.20 1.44 4.48
CA SER A 345 3.55 2.85 4.55
C SER A 345 2.51 3.68 3.80
N MET A 346 2.17 4.85 4.33
CA MET A 346 1.28 5.80 3.68
C MET A 346 1.99 6.67 2.63
N SER A 347 3.32 6.61 2.56
CA SER A 347 4.14 7.39 1.64
C SER A 347 4.51 6.62 0.37
N TYR A 348 5.35 5.59 0.55
CA TYR A 348 5.89 4.68 -0.46
C TYR A 348 6.23 3.36 0.23
N ILE A 349 6.16 2.24 -0.48
CA ILE A 349 6.60 0.94 0.04
C ILE A 349 8.02 0.62 -0.39
N GLU A 350 8.62 -0.29 0.36
CA GLU A 350 9.83 -1.01 0.02
C GLU A 350 9.53 -2.51 -0.24
N VAL A 351 10.40 -3.11 -1.06
CA VAL A 351 10.54 -4.56 -1.25
C VAL A 351 11.97 -4.96 -0.88
N ASP A 352 12.23 -6.25 -0.71
CA ASP A 352 13.57 -6.77 -0.43
C ASP A 352 14.63 -6.21 -1.42
N HIS A 353 15.86 -5.99 -0.95
CA HIS A 353 16.97 -5.57 -1.82
C HIS A 353 17.44 -6.72 -2.74
N GLY A 354 18.17 -6.37 -3.81
CA GLY A 354 18.80 -7.34 -4.70
C GLY A 354 17.90 -7.81 -5.85
N TYR A 355 16.85 -7.05 -6.13
CA TYR A 355 15.95 -7.27 -7.26
C TYR A 355 15.99 -6.08 -8.22
N GLN A 356 15.59 -6.33 -9.46
CA GLN A 356 15.44 -5.29 -10.48
C GLN A 356 13.97 -5.07 -10.81
N MET A 357 13.62 -3.82 -11.11
CA MET A 357 12.32 -3.43 -11.67
C MET A 357 12.48 -3.16 -13.18
N VAL A 358 11.40 -3.39 -13.94
CA VAL A 358 11.33 -2.98 -15.34
C VAL A 358 10.87 -1.53 -15.39
N THR A 359 11.77 -0.63 -15.78
CA THR A 359 11.55 0.81 -15.91
C THR A 359 11.61 1.25 -17.38
N ASP A 360 11.23 2.50 -17.66
CA ASP A 360 11.38 3.08 -19.00
C ASP A 360 12.86 3.20 -19.43
N GLU A 361 13.79 3.25 -18.48
CA GLU A 361 15.25 3.28 -18.71
C GLU A 361 15.87 1.89 -18.86
N GLY A 362 15.11 0.84 -18.56
CA GLY A 362 15.55 -0.56 -18.62
C GLY A 362 15.40 -1.26 -17.27
N LEU A 363 16.24 -2.27 -17.02
CA LEU A 363 16.29 -2.90 -15.70
C LEU A 363 17.05 -1.98 -14.72
N ALA A 364 16.40 -1.62 -13.63
CA ALA A 364 16.98 -0.76 -12.60
C ALA A 364 16.99 -1.48 -11.25
N ASN A 365 18.08 -1.31 -10.50
CA ASN A 365 18.13 -1.73 -9.09
C ASN A 365 17.29 -0.73 -8.28
N ARG A 366 16.07 -1.16 -7.95
CA ARG A 366 15.05 -0.39 -7.26
C ARG A 366 14.46 -1.30 -6.20
N PHE A 367 14.26 -0.76 -5.02
CA PHE A 367 13.57 -1.44 -3.93
C PHE A 367 12.39 -0.63 -3.41
N GLU A 368 12.18 0.61 -3.89
CA GLU A 368 11.07 1.46 -3.49
C GLU A 368 10.04 1.61 -4.60
N SER A 369 8.77 1.72 -4.22
CA SER A 369 7.64 1.98 -5.13
C SER A 369 6.69 2.99 -4.51
N PRO A 370 6.14 3.96 -5.27
CA PRO A 370 5.21 4.98 -4.76
C PRO A 370 3.79 4.42 -4.53
N THR A 371 3.72 3.22 -3.97
CA THR A 371 2.50 2.59 -3.48
C THR A 371 2.33 2.98 -2.01
N ALA A 372 1.11 3.29 -1.60
CA ALA A 372 0.75 3.59 -0.22
C ALA A 372 -0.27 2.56 0.28
N GLN A 373 -0.13 2.08 1.52
CA GLN A 373 -0.86 0.96 2.08
C GLN A 373 -1.24 1.22 3.55
N ALA A 374 -2.35 0.61 3.97
CA ALA A 374 -2.79 0.61 5.36
C ALA A 374 -3.57 -0.68 5.68
N LEU A 375 -3.70 -0.96 6.98
CA LEU A 375 -4.45 -2.09 7.49
C LEU A 375 -5.82 -1.66 8.02
N PHE A 376 -6.82 -2.48 7.74
CA PHE A 376 -8.20 -2.30 8.22
C PHE A 376 -8.56 -3.48 9.12
N VAL A 377 -8.54 -3.23 10.42
CA VAL A 377 -8.64 -4.24 11.47
C VAL A 377 -10.05 -4.29 12.05
N GLU A 378 -10.67 -5.46 12.01
CA GLU A 378 -11.95 -5.75 12.67
C GLU A 378 -11.74 -6.80 13.77
N VAL A 379 -11.95 -6.41 15.02
CA VAL A 379 -11.85 -7.33 16.16
C VAL A 379 -13.22 -7.90 16.46
N TYR A 380 -13.39 -9.21 16.34
CA TYR A 380 -14.61 -9.94 16.70
C TYR A 380 -14.41 -10.67 18.03
N LYS A 381 -15.47 -11.33 18.52
CA LYS A 381 -15.42 -12.06 19.79
C LYS A 381 -14.36 -13.19 19.80
N ASN A 382 -14.11 -13.82 18.66
CA ASN A 382 -13.27 -15.02 18.56
C ASN A 382 -12.09 -14.91 17.58
N ARG A 383 -11.91 -13.76 16.93
CA ARG A 383 -10.86 -13.52 15.93
C ARG A 383 -10.63 -12.04 15.71
N THR A 384 -9.46 -11.71 15.20
CA THR A 384 -9.15 -10.41 14.61
C THR A 384 -8.93 -10.61 13.11
N GLU A 385 -9.69 -9.91 12.28
CA GLU A 385 -9.50 -9.85 10.83
C GLU A 385 -8.71 -8.59 10.47
N ILE A 386 -7.67 -8.73 9.67
CA ILE A 386 -6.77 -7.65 9.24
C ILE A 386 -6.81 -7.62 7.72
N ALA A 387 -7.63 -6.74 7.16
CA ALA A 387 -7.68 -6.51 5.73
C ALA A 387 -6.53 -5.59 5.31
N ARG A 388 -5.96 -5.85 4.13
CA ARG A 388 -4.77 -5.21 3.61
C ARG A 388 -5.15 -4.38 2.40
N VAL A 389 -4.93 -3.07 2.46
CA VAL A 389 -5.53 -2.13 1.50
C VAL A 389 -4.47 -1.20 0.93
N ASN A 390 -4.48 -1.09 -0.40
CA ASN A 390 -3.76 -0.05 -1.12
C ASN A 390 -4.54 1.26 -1.04
N MET A 391 -3.91 2.27 -0.47
CA MET A 391 -4.37 3.66 -0.50
C MET A 391 -4.11 4.28 -1.88
N ALA A 392 -2.96 3.93 -2.48
CA ALA A 392 -2.59 4.16 -3.88
C ALA A 392 -1.61 3.06 -4.32
N ALA A 393 -1.72 2.54 -5.54
CA ALA A 393 -0.91 1.46 -6.09
C ALA A 393 -0.83 1.56 -7.63
N ASP A 394 -1.07 2.74 -8.18
CA ASP A 394 -0.94 2.98 -9.61
C ASP A 394 0.53 2.78 -10.03
N LYS A 395 0.76 2.26 -11.24
CA LYS A 395 2.11 2.01 -11.72
C LYS A 395 2.83 3.32 -12.02
N HIS A 396 3.85 3.61 -11.20
CA HIS A 396 4.78 4.71 -11.36
C HIS A 396 6.20 4.26 -10.99
N ASP A 397 7.21 4.77 -11.69
CA ASP A 397 8.59 4.68 -11.23
C ASP A 397 8.81 5.74 -10.14
N ILE A 398 9.39 5.35 -9.00
CA ILE A 398 9.72 6.30 -7.93
C ILE A 398 10.80 7.30 -8.37
N TYR A 399 11.59 6.95 -9.40
CA TYR A 399 12.50 7.88 -10.07
C TYR A 399 11.93 8.32 -11.42
N THR A 400 11.73 9.62 -11.60
CA THR A 400 11.37 10.19 -12.90
C THR A 400 12.42 11.21 -13.31
N GLY A 401 13.10 10.98 -14.44
CA GLY A 401 14.20 11.85 -14.91
C GLY A 401 15.35 11.95 -13.90
N GLY A 402 15.64 10.85 -13.20
CA GLY A 402 16.68 10.78 -12.16
C GLY A 402 16.31 11.41 -10.81
N GLN A 403 15.11 11.97 -10.65
CA GLN A 403 14.64 12.55 -9.39
C GLN A 403 13.74 11.58 -8.62
N TRP A 404 14.05 11.35 -7.35
CA TRP A 404 13.25 10.52 -6.45
C TRP A 404 11.99 11.27 -5.99
N SER A 405 10.82 10.64 -6.08
CA SER A 405 9.59 11.20 -5.51
C SER A 405 8.52 10.14 -5.24
N ALA A 406 7.99 10.17 -4.02
CA ALA A 406 6.77 9.45 -3.62
C ALA A 406 5.47 10.29 -3.73
N ASN A 407 5.55 11.51 -4.28
CA ASN A 407 4.47 12.52 -4.21
C ASN A 407 3.50 12.49 -5.39
N TRP A 408 3.15 11.30 -5.88
CA TRP A 408 2.16 11.15 -6.95
C TRP A 408 0.78 11.60 -6.47
N GLN A 409 0.14 12.49 -7.22
CA GLN A 409 -1.12 13.14 -6.81
C GLN A 409 -2.35 12.39 -7.39
N PRO A 410 -3.49 12.36 -6.66
CA PRO A 410 -4.71 11.73 -7.15
C PRO A 410 -5.34 12.49 -8.34
N PRO A 411 -6.32 11.90 -9.05
CA PRO A 411 -7.05 10.66 -8.73
C PRO A 411 -6.22 9.40 -8.96
N TYR A 412 -6.26 8.48 -8.01
CA TYR A 412 -5.65 7.16 -8.15
C TYR A 412 -6.64 6.17 -8.75
N ALA A 413 -6.23 5.44 -9.78
CA ALA A 413 -7.05 4.41 -10.41
C ALA A 413 -7.21 3.17 -9.52
N SER A 414 -6.36 3.01 -8.51
CA SER A 414 -6.31 1.85 -7.62
C SER A 414 -6.77 2.11 -6.18
N ALA A 415 -7.31 3.29 -5.86
CA ALA A 415 -7.64 3.67 -4.48
C ALA A 415 -8.61 2.67 -3.83
N GLY A 416 -8.23 2.12 -2.67
CA GLY A 416 -9.05 1.17 -1.91
C GLY A 416 -9.05 -0.26 -2.46
N THR A 417 -8.11 -0.60 -3.35
CA THR A 417 -7.89 -1.99 -3.77
C THR A 417 -7.23 -2.80 -2.67
N LEU A 418 -7.40 -4.12 -2.71
CA LEU A 418 -6.82 -5.05 -1.75
C LEU A 418 -5.37 -5.38 -2.14
N SER A 419 -4.45 -5.38 -1.18
CA SER A 419 -3.05 -5.79 -1.41
C SER A 419 -2.82 -7.30 -1.23
N GLY A 420 -3.84 -8.02 -0.73
CA GLY A 420 -3.88 -9.47 -0.65
C GLY A 420 -5.07 -9.95 0.19
N ASP A 421 -5.11 -11.24 0.50
CA ASP A 421 -6.16 -11.83 1.33
C ASP A 421 -6.12 -11.30 2.77
N THR A 422 -7.30 -11.21 3.40
CA THR A 422 -7.44 -10.80 4.81
C THR A 422 -6.73 -11.79 5.73
N TRP A 423 -5.83 -11.31 6.60
CA TRP A 423 -5.26 -12.14 7.67
C TRP A 423 -6.26 -12.31 8.82
N THR A 424 -6.31 -13.50 9.44
CA THR A 424 -7.21 -13.80 10.54
C THR A 424 -6.46 -14.41 11.73
N VAL A 425 -6.25 -13.59 12.76
CA VAL A 425 -5.62 -13.97 14.03
C VAL A 425 -6.67 -14.56 14.96
N ARG A 426 -6.36 -15.71 15.59
CA ARG A 426 -7.23 -16.34 16.60
C ARG A 426 -6.42 -16.71 17.83
N LEU A 427 -6.86 -16.24 18.99
CA LEU A 427 -6.22 -16.50 20.28
C LEU A 427 -6.93 -17.67 20.98
N LYS A 428 -6.83 -18.87 20.39
CA LYS A 428 -7.55 -20.07 20.88
C LYS A 428 -6.75 -20.78 21.97
N GLY A 429 -7.32 -20.88 23.16
CA GLY A 429 -6.73 -21.60 24.28
C GLY A 429 -7.08 -20.92 25.61
N SER A 430 -6.96 -21.67 26.69
CA SER A 430 -7.06 -21.18 28.06
C SER A 430 -5.69 -20.88 28.68
N THR A 431 -4.60 -21.36 28.07
CA THR A 431 -3.21 -21.12 28.48
C THR A 431 -2.39 -20.46 27.37
N SER A 432 -1.27 -19.81 27.73
CA SER A 432 -0.35 -19.23 26.74
C SER A 432 0.19 -20.27 25.75
N GLN A 433 0.51 -21.48 26.22
CA GLN A 433 0.99 -22.55 25.34
C GLN A 433 -0.11 -23.04 24.38
N GLU A 434 -1.36 -23.12 24.82
CA GLU A 434 -2.48 -23.46 23.93
C GLU A 434 -2.70 -22.41 22.85
N ILE A 435 -2.63 -21.12 23.21
CA ILE A 435 -2.74 -20.02 22.24
C ILE A 435 -1.63 -20.13 21.19
N LYS A 436 -0.38 -20.28 21.64
CA LYS A 436 0.78 -20.39 20.74
C LYS A 436 0.69 -21.61 19.80
N ARG A 437 0.24 -22.78 20.30
CA ARG A 437 0.03 -23.98 19.46
C ARG A 437 -1.04 -23.79 18.37
N ASN A 438 -1.94 -22.82 18.53
CA ASN A 438 -2.99 -22.51 17.57
C ASN A 438 -2.66 -21.33 16.64
N PHE A 439 -1.45 -20.77 16.73
CA PHE A 439 -0.97 -19.77 15.78
C PHE A 439 -0.90 -20.33 14.37
N ARG A 440 -1.19 -19.47 13.39
CA ARG A 440 -1.28 -19.82 11.96
C ARG A 440 -0.17 -19.20 11.12
N TYR A 441 0.32 -18.03 11.51
CA TYR A 441 1.32 -17.29 10.75
C TYR A 441 2.74 -17.63 11.25
N THR A 442 3.03 -18.92 11.40
CA THR A 442 4.32 -19.39 11.93
C THR A 442 5.32 -19.67 10.81
N ALA A 443 6.61 -19.78 11.15
CA ALA A 443 7.61 -20.18 10.16
C ALA A 443 7.35 -21.59 9.56
N ALA A 444 6.73 -22.49 10.33
CA ALA A 444 6.42 -23.86 9.89
C ALA A 444 5.20 -23.95 8.96
N GLU A 445 4.31 -22.94 8.99
CA GLU A 445 3.06 -22.89 8.21
C GLU A 445 3.19 -22.00 6.95
N ARG A 446 4.42 -21.66 6.55
CA ARG A 446 4.69 -20.89 5.33
C ARG A 446 4.18 -21.64 4.09
N ASN A 447 3.79 -20.88 3.07
CA ASN A 447 3.32 -21.46 1.83
C ASN A 447 4.41 -22.33 1.19
N THR A 448 3.98 -23.45 0.59
CA THR A 448 4.85 -24.42 -0.10
C THR A 448 4.40 -24.64 -1.55
N VAL A 449 3.37 -23.92 -2.00
CA VAL A 449 2.85 -24.01 -3.36
C VAL A 449 3.69 -23.10 -4.26
N ALA A 450 4.35 -23.70 -5.25
CA ALA A 450 5.13 -22.94 -6.21
C ALA A 450 4.27 -22.25 -7.29
N PRO A 451 4.71 -21.08 -7.79
CA PRO A 451 4.11 -20.42 -8.95
C PRO A 451 4.08 -21.31 -10.20
N LYS A 452 3.12 -21.03 -11.10
CA LYS A 452 2.93 -21.79 -12.34
C LYS A 452 2.64 -20.87 -13.53
N PHE A 453 3.35 -21.08 -14.63
CA PHE A 453 2.99 -20.51 -15.92
C PHE A 453 1.69 -21.14 -16.43
N THR A 454 0.71 -20.30 -16.79
CA THR A 454 -0.64 -20.77 -17.19
C THR A 454 -0.80 -20.96 -18.69
N THR A 455 0.18 -20.52 -19.49
CA THR A 455 0.23 -20.71 -20.94
C THR A 455 1.35 -21.67 -21.33
N ARG A 456 1.15 -22.43 -22.41
CA ARG A 456 2.16 -23.35 -22.97
C ARG A 456 3.37 -22.61 -23.57
N LYS A 457 3.23 -21.34 -23.92
CA LYS A 457 4.30 -20.49 -24.47
C LYS A 457 4.36 -19.19 -23.66
N PRO A 458 4.91 -19.23 -22.44
CA PRO A 458 4.95 -18.05 -21.57
C PRO A 458 6.00 -17.04 -21.98
N LEU A 459 6.96 -17.42 -22.81
CA LEU A 459 8.05 -16.55 -23.27
C LEU A 459 7.88 -16.22 -24.74
N LYS A 460 8.14 -14.95 -25.09
CA LYS A 460 8.12 -14.48 -26.48
C LYS A 460 9.16 -13.39 -26.69
N GLU A 461 9.85 -13.42 -27.82
CA GLU A 461 10.64 -12.26 -28.28
C GLU A 461 9.72 -11.14 -28.77
N VAL A 462 9.97 -9.92 -28.30
CA VAL A 462 9.25 -8.71 -28.74
C VAL A 462 10.23 -7.56 -28.97
N ARG A 463 9.73 -6.49 -29.59
CA ARG A 463 10.41 -5.19 -29.60
C ARG A 463 9.87 -4.35 -28.45
N ASP A 464 10.76 -3.73 -27.68
CA ASP A 464 10.38 -2.76 -26.66
C ASP A 464 9.91 -1.44 -27.29
N ALA A 465 9.45 -0.49 -26.46
CA ALA A 465 8.95 0.80 -26.91
C ALA A 465 10.02 1.66 -27.63
N LYS A 466 11.30 1.40 -27.40
CA LYS A 466 12.45 2.07 -28.03
C LYS A 466 12.97 1.33 -29.26
N GLY A 467 12.31 0.24 -29.68
CA GLY A 467 12.73 -0.61 -30.80
C GLY A 467 13.85 -1.61 -30.46
N GLY A 468 14.26 -1.70 -29.20
CA GLY A 468 15.20 -2.70 -28.70
C GLY A 468 14.59 -4.10 -28.66
N THR A 469 15.43 -5.12 -28.47
CA THR A 469 14.98 -6.51 -28.28
C THR A 469 14.62 -6.72 -26.81
N ALA A 470 13.46 -7.29 -26.55
CA ALA A 470 13.02 -7.66 -25.21
C ALA A 470 12.46 -9.10 -25.16
N LEU A 471 12.62 -9.74 -24.01
CA LEU A 471 11.97 -11.00 -23.68
C LEU A 471 10.67 -10.70 -22.94
N ARG A 472 9.54 -10.93 -23.61
CA ARG A 472 8.23 -10.87 -22.96
C ARG A 472 7.97 -12.13 -22.16
N ILE A 473 7.67 -11.95 -20.88
CA ILE A 473 7.22 -12.99 -19.95
C ILE A 473 5.72 -12.79 -19.73
N ALA A 474 4.90 -13.77 -20.09
CA ALA A 474 3.52 -13.86 -19.63
C ALA A 474 3.54 -14.24 -18.15
N GLN A 475 2.92 -13.40 -17.31
CA GLN A 475 3.04 -13.55 -15.87
C GLN A 475 2.50 -14.91 -15.39
N ALA A 476 3.26 -15.56 -14.51
CA ALA A 476 2.82 -16.77 -13.82
C ALA A 476 1.69 -16.43 -12.83
N LYS A 477 1.00 -17.47 -12.35
CA LYS A 477 0.04 -17.36 -11.25
C LYS A 477 0.53 -18.16 -10.05
N ASP A 478 0.14 -17.69 -8.89
CA ASP A 478 0.43 -18.28 -7.59
C ASP A 478 -0.82 -18.15 -6.71
N ASP A 479 -0.93 -18.96 -5.66
CA ASP A 479 -2.05 -18.90 -4.72
C ASP A 479 -1.94 -17.73 -3.73
N GLN A 480 -0.72 -17.22 -3.50
CA GLN A 480 -0.49 -15.96 -2.79
C GLN A 480 -0.03 -14.87 -3.76
N MET A 481 1.20 -15.00 -4.28
CA MET A 481 1.78 -14.06 -5.24
C MET A 481 2.99 -14.64 -5.98
N VAL A 482 3.22 -14.16 -7.19
CA VAL A 482 4.55 -14.26 -7.80
C VAL A 482 5.34 -13.07 -7.29
N HIS A 483 6.43 -13.27 -6.56
CA HIS A 483 7.26 -12.17 -6.07
C HIS A 483 8.16 -11.65 -7.19
N HIS A 484 8.86 -12.57 -7.86
CA HIS A 484 9.84 -12.23 -8.89
C HIS A 484 10.03 -13.36 -9.91
N TYR A 485 10.82 -13.07 -10.93
CA TYR A 485 11.32 -14.03 -11.90
C TYR A 485 12.85 -14.06 -11.86
N ASN A 486 13.44 -15.25 -11.78
CA ASN A 486 14.85 -15.43 -12.13
C ASN A 486 14.94 -15.51 -13.66
N VAL A 487 15.67 -14.58 -14.28
CA VAL A 487 15.78 -14.43 -15.73
C VAL A 487 17.24 -14.56 -16.13
N ASP A 488 17.54 -15.63 -16.88
CA ASP A 488 18.85 -15.86 -17.50
C ASP A 488 18.70 -15.83 -19.03
N ILE A 489 19.52 -15.04 -19.71
CA ILE A 489 19.58 -14.98 -21.17
C ILE A 489 21.04 -15.09 -21.60
N THR A 490 21.35 -16.12 -22.39
CA THR A 490 22.72 -16.38 -22.86
C THR A 490 22.81 -16.35 -24.39
N ASP A 491 23.94 -15.87 -24.90
CA ASP A 491 24.29 -16.04 -26.32
C ASP A 491 24.59 -17.52 -26.59
N ALA A 492 23.87 -18.12 -27.53
CA ALA A 492 23.95 -19.55 -27.80
C ALA A 492 25.25 -19.96 -28.53
N SER A 493 26.00 -19.01 -29.07
CA SER A 493 27.27 -19.25 -29.77
C SER A 493 28.48 -19.15 -28.85
N THR A 494 28.50 -18.13 -27.98
CA THR A 494 29.63 -17.89 -27.08
C THR A 494 29.41 -18.42 -25.66
N GLY A 495 28.17 -18.70 -25.28
CA GLY A 495 27.79 -19.02 -23.91
C GLY A 495 27.76 -17.81 -22.96
N ALA A 496 28.04 -16.60 -23.45
CA ALA A 496 28.09 -15.40 -22.63
C ALA A 496 26.70 -15.03 -22.08
N SER A 497 26.63 -14.69 -20.78
CA SER A 497 25.41 -14.16 -20.16
C SER A 497 25.17 -12.72 -20.59
N VAL A 498 23.97 -12.45 -21.09
CA VAL A 498 23.49 -11.12 -21.50
C VAL A 498 22.58 -10.51 -20.44
N VAL A 499 21.79 -11.36 -19.78
CA VAL A 499 20.98 -11.01 -18.61
C VAL A 499 21.09 -12.16 -17.62
N SER A 500 21.37 -11.85 -16.35
CA SER A 500 21.17 -12.77 -15.23
C SER A 500 20.70 -11.93 -14.05
N SER A 501 19.40 -11.98 -13.77
CA SER A 501 18.77 -11.06 -12.83
C SER A 501 17.52 -11.63 -12.17
N LYS A 502 17.20 -11.11 -10.98
CA LYS A 502 15.92 -11.30 -10.32
C LYS A 502 15.04 -10.11 -10.62
N VAL A 503 13.99 -10.29 -11.40
CA VAL A 503 13.11 -9.19 -11.83
C VAL A 503 11.78 -9.29 -11.10
N LEU A 504 11.38 -8.21 -10.41
CA LEU A 504 10.12 -8.14 -9.68
C LEU A 504 8.92 -8.32 -10.63
N SER A 505 7.87 -8.96 -10.12
CA SER A 505 6.66 -9.25 -10.88
C SER A 505 5.70 -8.07 -11.05
N ASP A 506 6.05 -6.89 -10.50
CA ASP A 506 5.16 -5.76 -10.27
C ASP A 506 3.94 -6.13 -9.38
N PHE A 507 4.09 -7.07 -8.43
CA PHE A 507 2.98 -7.56 -7.60
C PHE A 507 2.28 -6.48 -6.76
N TYR A 508 3.00 -5.42 -6.42
CA TYR A 508 2.52 -4.33 -5.57
C TYR A 508 1.73 -3.26 -6.33
N PHE A 509 1.78 -3.25 -7.67
CA PHE A 509 0.95 -2.35 -8.46
C PHE A 509 -0.46 -2.91 -8.68
N THR A 510 -1.45 -2.04 -8.82
CA THR A 510 -2.81 -2.40 -9.19
C THR A 510 -3.35 -1.41 -10.24
N PRO A 511 -3.80 -1.88 -11.41
CA PRO A 511 -3.82 -3.28 -11.81
C PRO A 511 -2.44 -3.85 -12.14
N ARG A 512 -2.24 -5.12 -11.83
CA ARG A 512 -1.00 -5.82 -12.16
C ARG A 512 -0.88 -6.02 -13.68
N PRO A 513 0.31 -5.84 -14.29
CA PRO A 513 0.48 -6.12 -15.71
C PRO A 513 0.38 -7.61 -16.00
N ASN A 514 -0.17 -8.02 -17.15
CA ASN A 514 -0.20 -9.44 -17.54
C ASN A 514 1.13 -9.96 -18.08
N THR A 515 2.02 -9.05 -18.44
CA THR A 515 3.30 -9.35 -19.06
C THR A 515 4.37 -8.40 -18.56
N LEU A 516 5.60 -8.90 -18.48
CA LEU A 516 6.80 -8.08 -18.30
C LEU A 516 7.67 -8.19 -19.55
N ASP A 517 8.19 -7.07 -20.02
CA ASP A 517 9.09 -7.04 -21.17
C ASP A 517 10.51 -6.76 -20.64
N ILE A 518 11.32 -7.81 -20.54
CA ILE A 518 12.68 -7.73 -20.02
C ILE A 518 13.61 -7.26 -21.15
N PRO A 519 14.22 -6.07 -21.07
CA PRO A 519 15.16 -5.60 -22.09
C PRO A 519 16.35 -6.55 -22.20
N VAL A 520 16.80 -6.83 -23.43
CA VAL A 520 17.99 -7.65 -23.71
C VAL A 520 19.10 -6.74 -24.24
N PRO A 521 19.92 -6.14 -23.34
CA PRO A 521 20.96 -5.18 -23.74
C PRO A 521 22.05 -5.87 -24.56
N GLY A 522 22.72 -5.13 -25.44
CA GLY A 522 23.91 -5.64 -26.15
C GLY A 522 23.66 -6.80 -27.12
N ALA A 523 22.42 -7.26 -27.31
CA ALA A 523 22.12 -8.33 -28.26
C ALA A 523 22.57 -7.94 -29.67
N VAL A 524 23.24 -8.85 -30.37
CA VAL A 524 23.80 -8.69 -31.72
C VAL A 524 22.82 -9.25 -32.75
N LYS A 525 22.59 -8.50 -33.83
CA LYS A 525 21.68 -8.91 -34.91
C LYS A 525 22.16 -10.21 -35.55
N GLY A 526 21.25 -11.16 -35.76
CA GLY A 526 21.55 -12.47 -36.33
C GLY A 526 22.05 -13.52 -35.32
N ASN A 527 22.49 -13.11 -34.12
CA ASN A 527 22.86 -14.06 -33.06
C ASN A 527 21.62 -14.77 -32.53
N ARG A 528 21.85 -15.99 -32.02
CA ARG A 528 20.83 -16.83 -31.39
C ARG A 528 20.99 -16.76 -29.88
N TYR A 529 19.90 -16.53 -29.16
CA TYR A 529 19.88 -16.43 -27.70
C TYR A 529 19.02 -17.53 -27.10
N VAL A 530 19.36 -17.96 -25.88
CA VAL A 530 18.56 -18.86 -25.06
C VAL A 530 18.16 -18.15 -23.78
N ALA A 531 16.86 -17.92 -23.60
CA ALA A 531 16.28 -17.47 -22.36
C ALA A 531 15.83 -18.66 -21.50
N ARG A 532 16.05 -18.57 -20.19
CA ARG A 532 15.53 -19.45 -19.15
C ARG A 532 14.91 -18.58 -18.05
N VAL A 533 13.64 -18.82 -17.74
CA VAL A 533 12.88 -18.02 -16.76
C VAL A 533 12.21 -18.94 -15.74
N VAL A 534 12.36 -18.60 -14.46
CA VAL A 534 11.72 -19.29 -13.34
C VAL A 534 10.90 -18.27 -12.55
N ALA A 535 9.62 -18.54 -12.31
CA ALA A 535 8.78 -17.72 -11.42
C ALA A 535 8.97 -18.16 -9.96
N VAL A 536 9.06 -17.21 -9.04
CA VAL A 536 9.34 -17.46 -7.62
C VAL A 536 8.38 -16.64 -6.75
N ASP A 537 7.82 -17.27 -5.71
CA ASP A 537 6.97 -16.59 -4.71
C ASP A 537 7.81 -15.91 -3.61
N ALA A 538 7.15 -15.36 -2.60
CA ALA A 538 7.80 -14.68 -1.48
C ALA A 538 8.58 -15.62 -0.54
N TYR A 539 8.28 -16.92 -0.53
CA TYR A 539 8.91 -17.92 0.33
C TYR A 539 10.01 -18.72 -0.41
N GLY A 540 10.26 -18.42 -1.68
CA GLY A 540 11.28 -19.07 -2.49
C GLY A 540 10.80 -20.33 -3.22
N ASN A 541 9.51 -20.66 -3.19
CA ASN A 541 8.96 -21.74 -3.99
C ASN A 541 9.06 -21.35 -5.47
N ALA A 542 9.57 -22.26 -6.29
CA ALA A 542 9.98 -21.97 -7.66
C ALA A 542 9.25 -22.85 -8.68
N SER A 543 8.81 -22.24 -9.78
CA SER A 543 8.23 -22.95 -10.91
C SER A 543 9.29 -23.82 -11.62
N PRO A 544 8.88 -24.80 -12.44
CA PRO A 544 9.73 -25.31 -13.50
C PRO A 544 10.17 -24.15 -14.42
N ALA A 545 11.38 -24.26 -14.99
CA ALA A 545 11.88 -23.24 -15.89
C ALA A 545 11.12 -23.27 -17.23
N ALA A 546 10.73 -22.09 -17.71
CA ALA A 546 10.35 -21.88 -19.10
C ALA A 546 11.57 -21.47 -19.92
N SER A 547 11.68 -21.98 -21.14
CA SER A 547 12.81 -21.65 -22.03
C SER A 547 12.33 -21.17 -23.39
N LEU A 548 13.10 -20.26 -23.99
CA LEU A 548 12.87 -19.77 -25.35
C LEU A 548 14.21 -19.60 -26.07
N THR A 549 14.31 -20.14 -27.28
CA THR A 549 15.39 -19.79 -28.20
C THR A 549 14.87 -18.75 -29.20
N PHE A 550 15.58 -17.64 -29.37
CA PHE A 550 15.16 -16.53 -30.22
C PHE A 550 16.35 -15.86 -30.94
N ARG A 551 16.08 -14.97 -31.91
CA ARG A 551 17.11 -14.33 -32.76
C ARG A 551 16.81 -12.86 -32.96
N LYS A 552 17.81 -11.99 -32.86
CA LYS A 552 17.64 -10.54 -33.02
C LYS A 552 17.64 -10.06 -34.47
#